data_AF-A0A2C9UQC5-F1
#
_entry.id   AF-A0A2C9UQC5-F1
#
_cell.length_a   1.000
_cell.length_b   1.000
_cell.length_c   1.000
_cell.angle_alpha   90.00
_cell.angle_beta   90.00
_cell.angle_gamma   90.00
#
_symmetry.space_group_name_H-M   'P 1'
#
loop_
_entity.id
_entity.type
_entity.pdbx_description
1 polymer ?
#
loop_
_entity_poly.entity_id
_entity_poly.type
_entity_poly.pdbx_seq_one_letter_code
_entity_poly.pdbx_strand_id
1 'polypeptide(L)'
;MATSLQWLQSNIFAQIPATQVNSYPPSSGTFDPYIESVIVPLLQFLYNSRSPFMVNVYPYISYVNNLKHVELDYALFKTRSPMQDGVLEYRNLLDASVDALVYAMEREGFPGIKAVVTETGWPTAGGEAASVENALTYNKEVVRRVVNDVGTPKRPKEEMEVYLFSLYDENGKMGEDYEKHFGIFGLGGNKVYDLSFS
;
A
#
# COMPACT_ATOMS: atom_id res chain seq x y z
N MET A 1 -1.50 -29.42 0.65
CA MET A 1 -0.04 -29.25 0.50
C MET A 1 0.19 -27.82 0.06
N ALA A 2 0.78 -26.99 0.91
CA ALA A 2 1.14 -25.62 0.53
C ALA A 2 2.26 -25.68 -0.51
N THR A 3 2.12 -24.95 -1.61
CA THR A 3 3.14 -24.92 -2.67
C THR A 3 4.38 -24.17 -2.16
N SER A 4 5.55 -24.41 -2.76
CA SER A 4 6.78 -23.66 -2.45
C SER A 4 6.57 -22.14 -2.59
N LEU A 5 5.66 -21.69 -3.46
CA LEU A 5 5.25 -20.29 -3.59
C LEU A 5 4.52 -19.77 -2.34
N GLN A 6 3.62 -20.57 -1.77
CA GLN A 6 2.88 -20.25 -0.56
C GLN A 6 3.81 -20.26 0.67
N TRP A 7 4.81 -21.15 0.69
CA TRP A 7 5.87 -21.12 1.69
C TRP A 7 6.75 -19.85 1.57
N LEU A 8 7.10 -19.43 0.34
CA LEU A 8 7.87 -18.20 0.10
C LEU A 8 7.09 -16.93 0.49
N GLN A 9 5.80 -16.88 0.17
CA GLN A 9 4.91 -15.77 0.55
C GLN A 9 4.74 -15.65 2.07
N SER A 10 4.77 -16.76 2.80
CA SER A 10 4.61 -16.76 4.26
C SER A 10 5.92 -16.71 5.06
N ASN A 11 7.08 -17.04 4.47
CA ASN A 11 8.35 -17.18 5.22
C ASN A 11 9.52 -16.34 4.70
N ILE A 12 9.47 -15.80 3.48
CA ILE A 12 10.58 -15.00 2.90
C ILE A 12 10.20 -13.53 2.72
N PHE A 13 8.93 -13.22 2.51
CA PHE A 13 8.44 -11.85 2.60
C PHE A 13 7.79 -11.67 3.96
N ALA A 14 8.34 -10.79 4.80
CA ALA A 14 7.64 -10.32 5.98
C ALA A 14 6.42 -9.48 5.52
N GLN A 15 5.35 -10.15 5.10
CA GLN A 15 4.10 -9.50 4.74
C GLN A 15 3.41 -9.10 6.03
N ILE A 16 3.74 -7.91 6.55
CA ILE A 16 2.94 -7.29 7.59
C ILE A 16 1.88 -6.45 6.89
N PRO A 17 0.60 -6.86 6.93
CA PRO A 17 -0.46 -6.02 6.39
C PRO A 17 -0.42 -4.68 7.14
N ALA A 18 -0.65 -3.58 6.43
CA ALA A 18 -0.71 -2.24 7.04
C ALA A 18 -1.72 -2.15 8.21
N THR A 19 -2.64 -3.11 8.34
CA THR A 19 -3.58 -3.24 9.46
C THR A 19 -2.91 -3.50 10.82
N GLN A 20 -1.63 -3.88 10.87
CA GLN A 20 -0.87 -4.07 12.11
C GLN A 20 -0.14 -2.80 12.57
N VAL A 21 -0.44 -1.65 11.94
CA VAL A 21 0.09 -0.33 12.30
C VAL A 21 -1.07 0.57 12.69
N ASN A 22 -1.04 1.13 13.90
CA ASN A 22 -1.90 2.27 14.22
C ASN A 22 -1.45 3.43 13.33
N SER A 23 -2.32 3.88 12.44
CA SER A 23 -1.93 4.71 11.29
C SER A 23 -2.60 6.09 11.25
N TYR A 24 -3.37 6.45 12.29
CA TYR A 24 -4.07 7.73 12.33
C TYR A 24 -3.81 8.54 13.62
N PRO A 25 -3.38 9.81 13.51
CA PRO A 25 -2.76 10.39 12.31
C PRO A 25 -1.42 9.67 12.01
N PRO A 26 -0.84 9.82 10.80
CA PRO A 26 0.41 9.16 10.42
C PRO A 26 1.55 9.34 11.43
N SER A 27 1.72 10.53 12.01
CA SER A 27 2.71 10.83 13.05
C SER A 27 2.55 9.98 14.32
N SER A 28 1.35 9.44 14.56
CA SER A 28 1.04 8.50 15.64
C SER A 28 1.28 7.03 15.26
N GLY A 29 1.92 6.78 14.11
CA GLY A 29 2.43 5.49 13.66
C GLY A 29 3.05 4.64 14.77
N THR A 30 2.46 3.49 15.08
CA THR A 30 3.02 2.47 15.98
C THR A 30 2.71 1.07 15.47
N PHE A 31 3.63 0.13 15.64
CA PHE A 31 3.29 -1.29 15.45
C PHE A 31 2.35 -1.79 16.54
N ASP A 32 1.57 -2.82 16.22
CA ASP A 32 0.79 -3.54 17.22
C ASP A 32 1.73 -4.15 18.27
N PRO A 33 1.54 -3.88 19.59
CA PRO A 33 2.36 -4.46 20.64
C PRO A 33 2.44 -6.00 20.60
N TYR A 34 1.42 -6.67 20.05
CA TYR A 34 1.43 -8.13 19.91
C TYR A 34 2.48 -8.66 18.93
N ILE A 35 2.96 -7.83 18.00
CA ILE A 35 4.00 -8.20 17.03
C ILE A 35 5.38 -7.64 17.38
N GLU A 36 5.52 -6.89 18.47
CA GLU A 36 6.75 -6.20 18.88
C GLU A 36 7.95 -7.17 18.93
N SER A 37 7.73 -8.36 19.51
CA SER A 37 8.72 -9.43 19.64
C SER A 37 9.27 -9.97 18.31
N VAL A 38 8.55 -9.75 17.20
CA VAL A 38 8.94 -10.18 15.86
C VAL A 38 9.45 -8.99 15.04
N ILE A 39 8.76 -7.85 15.13
CA ILE A 39 9.06 -6.68 14.30
C ILE A 39 10.35 -6.00 14.70
N VAL A 40 10.64 -5.84 15.99
CA VAL A 40 11.86 -5.15 16.45
C VAL A 40 13.14 -5.88 16.02
N PRO A 41 13.27 -7.22 16.19
CA PRO A 41 14.42 -7.95 15.64
C PRO A 41 14.53 -7.86 14.11
N LEU A 42 13.40 -7.87 13.39
CA LEU A 42 13.38 -7.70 11.94
C LEU A 42 13.89 -6.31 11.53
N LEU A 43 13.39 -5.24 12.16
CA LEU A 43 13.85 -3.88 11.89
C LEU A 43 15.35 -3.72 12.19
N GLN A 44 15.83 -4.31 13.28
CA GLN A 44 17.26 -4.31 13.60
C GLN A 44 18.09 -4.98 12.51
N PHE A 45 17.63 -6.11 11.96
CA PHE A 45 18.28 -6.79 10.84
C PHE A 45 18.28 -5.93 9.57
N LEU A 46 17.13 -5.34 9.21
CA LEU A 46 16.98 -4.49 8.03
C LEU A 46 17.87 -3.24 8.15
N TYR A 47 17.88 -2.60 9.32
CA TYR A 47 18.73 -1.44 9.61
C TYR A 47 20.22 -1.77 9.45
N ASN A 48 20.68 -2.87 10.02
CA ASN A 48 22.09 -3.28 9.96
C ASN A 48 22.53 -3.67 8.54
N SER A 49 21.64 -4.29 7.77
CA SER A 49 21.91 -4.70 6.39
C SER A 49 21.65 -3.61 5.37
N ARG A 50 21.07 -2.47 5.77
CA ARG A 50 20.57 -1.40 4.89
C ARG A 50 19.52 -1.90 3.88
N SER A 51 18.72 -2.88 4.30
CA SER A 51 17.64 -3.45 3.50
C SER A 51 16.34 -2.67 3.72
N PRO A 52 15.45 -2.60 2.73
CA PRO A 52 14.15 -1.97 2.89
C PRO A 52 13.17 -2.83 3.70
N PHE A 53 12.15 -2.19 4.25
CA PHE A 53 10.94 -2.83 4.73
C PHE A 53 9.94 -2.97 3.59
N MET A 54 9.54 -4.20 3.26
CA MET A 54 8.55 -4.50 2.23
C MET A 54 7.15 -4.58 2.84
N VAL A 55 6.18 -3.87 2.26
CA VAL A 55 4.82 -3.77 2.80
C VAL A 55 3.77 -3.74 1.69
N ASN A 56 2.66 -4.43 1.91
CA ASN A 56 1.48 -4.35 1.05
C ASN A 56 0.57 -3.22 1.58
N VAL A 57 0.24 -2.25 0.73
CA VAL A 57 -0.54 -1.06 1.11
C VAL A 57 -1.73 -0.90 0.17
N TYR A 58 -2.94 -1.07 0.71
CA TYR A 58 -4.18 -1.06 -0.08
C TYR A 58 -5.17 -0.01 0.42
N PRO A 59 -5.11 1.23 -0.11
CA PRO A 59 -6.12 2.26 0.14
C PRO A 59 -7.55 1.80 -0.15
N TYR A 60 -7.76 0.96 -1.17
CA TYR A 60 -9.06 0.35 -1.47
C TYR A 60 -9.61 -0.43 -0.28
N ILE A 61 -8.79 -1.33 0.31
CA ILE A 61 -9.19 -2.17 1.45
C ILE A 61 -9.50 -1.30 2.67
N SER A 62 -8.64 -0.30 2.95
CA SER A 62 -8.88 0.67 4.02
C SER A 62 -10.18 1.45 3.83
N TYR A 63 -10.51 1.82 2.59
CA TYR A 63 -11.76 2.50 2.22
C TYR A 63 -12.98 1.62 2.46
N VAL A 64 -13.05 0.42 1.85
CA VAL A 64 -14.23 -0.45 1.96
C VAL A 64 -14.48 -0.93 3.40
N ASN A 65 -13.44 -1.06 4.21
CA ASN A 65 -13.56 -1.42 5.63
C ASN A 65 -13.96 -0.24 6.53
N ASN A 66 -13.79 1.01 6.08
CA ASN A 66 -14.01 2.21 6.90
C ASN A 66 -14.75 3.31 6.14
N LEU A 67 -15.82 2.97 5.41
CA LEU A 67 -16.60 3.88 4.55
C LEU A 67 -17.08 5.17 5.25
N LYS A 68 -17.22 5.15 6.58
CA LYS A 68 -17.64 6.32 7.38
C LYS A 68 -16.52 7.33 7.66
N HIS A 69 -15.27 6.90 7.54
CA HIS A 69 -14.10 7.66 7.99
C HIS A 69 -13.05 7.86 6.90
N VAL A 70 -13.06 7.02 5.87
CA VAL A 70 -12.19 7.15 4.69
C VAL A 70 -13.05 7.59 3.52
N GLU A 71 -12.84 8.82 3.07
CA GLU A 71 -13.50 9.33 1.87
C GLU A 71 -12.91 8.68 0.61
N LEU A 72 -13.77 8.35 -0.36
CA LEU A 72 -13.35 7.76 -1.63
C LEU A 72 -12.34 8.64 -2.37
N ASP A 73 -12.58 9.96 -2.40
CA ASP A 73 -11.68 10.91 -3.05
C ASP A 73 -10.30 10.96 -2.39
N TYR A 74 -10.20 10.71 -1.08
CA TYR A 74 -8.92 10.61 -0.38
C TYR A 74 -8.18 9.32 -0.76
N ALA A 75 -8.89 8.22 -0.92
CA ALA A 75 -8.30 6.96 -1.36
C ALA A 75 -7.88 6.96 -2.86
N LEU A 76 -8.55 7.78 -3.69
CA LEU A 76 -8.33 7.89 -5.14
C LEU A 76 -7.44 9.06 -5.60
N PHE A 77 -6.68 9.70 -4.69
CA PHE A 77 -5.85 10.87 -5.01
C PHE A 77 -6.64 12.09 -5.56
N LYS A 78 -7.94 12.17 -5.27
CA LYS A 78 -8.87 13.20 -5.77
C LYS A 78 -9.26 14.25 -4.74
N THR A 79 -8.91 14.07 -3.46
CA THR A 79 -9.35 15.00 -2.41
C THR A 79 -8.86 16.44 -2.64
N ARG A 80 -9.74 17.39 -2.36
CA ARG A 80 -9.43 18.82 -2.29
C ARG A 80 -9.14 19.29 -0.86
N SER A 81 -9.51 18.48 0.12
CA SER A 81 -9.37 18.75 1.55
C SER A 81 -8.32 17.79 2.11
N PRO A 82 -7.03 18.21 2.19
CA PRO A 82 -5.99 17.36 2.77
C PRO A 82 -6.28 17.07 4.25
N MET A 83 -5.87 15.88 4.70
CA MET A 83 -5.79 15.59 6.12
C MET A 83 -4.54 16.25 6.69
N GLN A 84 -4.70 16.98 7.79
CA GLN A 84 -3.61 17.71 8.44
C GLN A 84 -3.05 16.94 9.62
N ASP A 85 -1.73 16.75 9.64
CA ASP A 85 -0.99 16.08 10.70
C ASP A 85 0.23 16.93 11.08
N GLY A 86 0.04 17.80 12.07
CA GLY A 86 1.01 18.83 12.42
C GLY A 86 1.30 19.77 11.25
N VAL A 87 2.54 19.77 10.77
CA VAL A 87 2.99 20.59 9.62
C VAL A 87 2.86 19.89 8.28
N LEU A 88 2.49 18.60 8.27
CA LEU A 88 2.35 17.81 7.05
C LEU A 88 0.89 17.77 6.59
N GLU A 89 0.71 17.84 5.27
CA GLU A 89 -0.57 17.67 4.61
C GLU A 89 -0.58 16.38 3.81
N TYR A 90 -1.54 15.51 4.08
CA TYR A 90 -1.75 14.28 3.33
C TYR A 90 -2.93 14.44 2.38
N ARG A 91 -2.67 14.34 1.08
CA ARG A 91 -3.67 14.45 0.00
C ARG A 91 -4.11 13.12 -0.56
N ASN A 92 -3.61 12.01 -0.02
CA ASN A 92 -4.05 10.68 -0.38
C ASN A 92 -3.72 9.69 0.74
N LEU A 93 -4.48 8.61 0.77
CA LEU A 93 -4.33 7.58 1.79
C LEU A 93 -3.04 6.76 1.64
N LEU A 94 -2.53 6.57 0.42
CA LEU A 94 -1.29 5.81 0.18
C LEU A 94 -0.10 6.46 0.92
N ASP A 95 0.11 7.76 0.70
CA ASP A 95 1.17 8.53 1.36
C ASP A 95 1.02 8.48 2.89
N ALA A 96 -0.20 8.65 3.39
CA ALA A 96 -0.48 8.60 4.83
C ALA A 96 -0.17 7.23 5.44
N SER A 97 -0.51 6.14 4.75
CA SER A 97 -0.21 4.79 5.19
C SER A 97 1.28 4.47 5.17
N VAL A 98 2.00 4.91 4.13
CA VAL A 98 3.46 4.74 4.05
C VAL A 98 4.16 5.54 5.15
N ASP A 99 3.76 6.79 5.37
CA ASP A 99 4.38 7.61 6.41
C ASP A 99 4.04 7.12 7.82
N ALA A 100 2.85 6.55 8.05
CA ALA A 100 2.53 5.89 9.31
C ALA A 100 3.48 4.72 9.63
N LEU A 101 3.80 3.88 8.63
CA LEU A 101 4.80 2.82 8.79
C LEU A 101 6.19 3.40 9.08
N VAL A 102 6.57 4.45 8.35
CA VAL A 102 7.85 5.13 8.57
C VAL A 102 7.96 5.66 10.01
N TYR A 103 6.92 6.35 10.49
CA TYR A 103 6.87 6.84 11.87
C TYR A 103 6.93 5.69 12.88
N ALA A 104 6.27 4.56 12.61
CA ALA A 104 6.35 3.38 13.46
C ALA A 104 7.79 2.84 13.55
N MET A 105 8.49 2.68 12.42
CA MET A 105 9.89 2.24 12.40
C MET A 105 10.83 3.21 13.14
N GLU A 106 10.65 4.51 12.95
CA GLU A 106 11.41 5.54 13.67
C GLU A 106 11.20 5.49 15.17
N ARG A 107 9.96 5.22 15.61
CA ARG A 107 9.60 5.11 17.03
C ARG A 107 10.24 3.90 17.71
N GLU A 108 10.39 2.79 16.99
CA GLU A 108 11.15 1.62 17.45
C GLU A 108 12.67 1.85 17.45
N GLY A 109 13.14 3.04 17.05
CA GLY A 109 14.56 3.40 17.07
C GLY A 109 15.31 3.09 15.77
N PHE A 110 14.60 2.84 14.67
CA PHE A 110 15.19 2.48 13.38
C PHE A 110 14.89 3.52 12.27
N PRO A 111 15.39 4.76 12.41
CA PRO A 111 15.21 5.77 11.37
C PRO A 111 15.93 5.37 10.07
N GLY A 112 15.45 5.82 8.93
CA GLY A 112 16.14 5.63 7.65
C GLY A 112 16.00 4.25 7.00
N ILE A 113 15.28 3.30 7.59
CA ILE A 113 14.80 2.13 6.84
C ILE A 113 13.85 2.63 5.74
N LYS A 114 14.14 2.27 4.49
CA LYS A 114 13.28 2.58 3.33
C LYS A 114 12.03 1.70 3.34
N ALA A 115 10.90 2.23 2.90
CA ALA A 115 9.69 1.45 2.68
C ALA A 115 9.55 1.15 1.18
N VAL A 116 9.30 -0.12 0.84
CA VAL A 116 8.97 -0.59 -0.52
C VAL A 116 7.54 -1.08 -0.50
N VAL A 117 6.68 -0.51 -1.35
CA VAL A 117 5.28 -0.93 -1.45
C VAL A 117 5.22 -2.12 -2.41
N THR A 118 5.18 -3.33 -1.86
CA THR A 118 5.24 -4.57 -2.64
C THR A 118 3.92 -4.96 -3.28
N GLU A 119 2.81 -4.41 -2.80
CA GLU A 119 1.52 -4.53 -3.46
C GLU A 119 0.67 -3.30 -3.18
N THR A 120 0.08 -2.75 -4.24
CA THR A 120 -0.99 -1.77 -4.16
C THR A 120 -1.84 -1.81 -5.42
N GLY A 121 -3.13 -1.55 -5.32
CA GLY A 121 -4.00 -1.55 -6.49
C GLY A 121 -5.43 -1.21 -6.13
N TRP A 122 -6.28 -1.23 -7.15
CA TRP A 122 -7.71 -0.97 -7.01
C TRP A 122 -8.49 -1.88 -7.97
N PRO A 123 -9.52 -2.60 -7.49
CA PRO A 123 -10.23 -3.58 -8.30
C PRO A 123 -11.17 -2.92 -9.29
N THR A 124 -11.37 -3.58 -10.43
CA THR A 124 -12.17 -3.11 -11.55
C THR A 124 -13.65 -3.49 -11.44
N ALA A 125 -14.00 -4.43 -10.55
CA ALA A 125 -15.35 -4.92 -10.28
C ALA A 125 -15.41 -5.68 -8.94
N GLY A 126 -16.59 -6.20 -8.58
CA GLY A 126 -16.76 -7.14 -7.47
C GLY A 126 -16.86 -6.52 -6.07
N GLY A 127 -17.00 -5.19 -5.95
CA GLY A 127 -17.09 -4.53 -4.66
C GLY A 127 -17.49 -3.06 -4.72
N GLU A 128 -17.68 -2.45 -3.55
CA GLU A 128 -17.98 -1.02 -3.41
C GLU A 128 -16.87 -0.17 -4.02
N ALA A 129 -17.24 0.80 -4.87
CA ALA A 129 -16.32 1.64 -5.64
C ALA A 129 -15.29 0.89 -6.51
N ALA A 130 -15.43 -0.42 -6.70
CA ALA A 130 -14.66 -1.19 -7.67
C ALA A 130 -15.21 -0.92 -9.08
N SER A 131 -14.41 -0.24 -9.91
CA SER A 131 -14.77 0.10 -11.28
C SER A 131 -13.51 0.28 -12.12
N VAL A 132 -13.62 0.07 -13.43
CA VAL A 132 -12.52 0.33 -14.38
C VAL A 132 -12.02 1.78 -14.28
N GLU A 133 -12.94 2.74 -14.09
CA GLU A 133 -12.60 4.16 -13.96
C GLU A 133 -11.80 4.46 -12.68
N ASN A 134 -12.23 3.91 -11.54
CA ASN A 134 -11.53 4.10 -10.27
C ASN A 134 -10.19 3.37 -10.26
N ALA A 135 -10.13 2.16 -10.84
CA ALA A 135 -8.90 1.40 -10.99
C ALA A 135 -7.86 2.15 -11.83
N LEU A 136 -8.27 2.67 -12.99
CA LEU A 136 -7.42 3.50 -13.83
C LEU A 136 -7.00 4.78 -13.10
N THR A 137 -7.92 5.46 -12.41
CA THR A 137 -7.61 6.67 -11.63
C THR A 137 -6.50 6.40 -10.63
N TYR A 138 -6.68 5.37 -9.80
CA TYR A 138 -5.76 5.03 -8.73
C TYR A 138 -4.38 4.63 -9.29
N ASN A 139 -4.34 3.63 -10.16
CA ASN A 139 -3.09 3.09 -10.69
C ASN A 139 -2.32 4.12 -11.53
N LYS A 140 -3.02 4.97 -12.29
CA LYS A 140 -2.39 6.05 -13.06
C LYS A 140 -1.72 7.08 -12.16
N GLU A 141 -2.36 7.46 -11.05
CA GLU A 141 -1.75 8.41 -10.12
C GLU A 141 -0.57 7.79 -9.36
N VAL A 142 -0.64 6.51 -8.97
CA VAL A 142 0.51 5.81 -8.38
C VAL A 142 1.70 5.84 -9.35
N VAL A 143 1.51 5.44 -10.60
CA VAL A 143 2.59 5.44 -11.60
C VAL A 143 3.12 6.85 -11.84
N ARG A 144 2.24 7.84 -12.03
CA ARG A 144 2.65 9.24 -12.22
C ARG A 144 3.52 9.72 -11.05
N ARG A 145 3.18 9.38 -9.81
CA ARG A 145 3.96 9.79 -8.63
C ARG A 145 5.33 9.15 -8.58
N VAL A 146 5.42 7.85 -8.88
CA VAL A 146 6.69 7.11 -8.91
C VAL A 146 7.61 7.65 -10.02
N VAL A 147 7.09 7.80 -11.25
CA VAL A 147 7.88 8.32 -12.41
C VAL A 147 8.39 9.75 -12.19
N ASN A 148 7.71 10.55 -11.37
CA ASN A 148 8.08 11.94 -11.09
C ASN A 148 8.78 12.13 -9.72
N ASP A 149 9.26 11.05 -9.08
CA ASP A 149 9.99 11.08 -7.80
C ASP A 149 9.32 11.94 -6.72
N VAL A 150 7.99 11.85 -6.61
CA VAL A 150 7.22 12.73 -5.71
C VAL A 150 7.54 12.45 -4.24
N GLY A 151 7.75 11.18 -3.88
CA GLY A 151 7.91 10.75 -2.48
C GLY A 151 6.61 10.85 -1.67
N THR A 152 6.74 10.91 -0.35
CA THR A 152 5.62 11.18 0.59
C THR A 152 5.82 12.53 1.29
N PRO A 153 4.80 13.08 1.98
CA PRO A 153 4.95 14.31 2.76
C PRO A 153 6.11 14.28 3.78
N LYS A 154 6.31 13.16 4.49
CA LYS A 154 7.41 13.02 5.46
C LYS A 154 8.77 12.80 4.79
N ARG A 155 8.80 12.09 3.67
CA ARG A 155 10.03 11.77 2.91
C ARG A 155 9.93 12.31 1.48
N PRO A 156 9.89 13.65 1.31
CA PRO A 156 9.75 14.24 -0.01
C PRO A 156 11.01 13.94 -0.84
N LYS A 157 10.84 13.59 -2.11
CA LYS A 157 11.92 13.22 -3.04
C LYS A 157 12.70 11.95 -2.67
N GLU A 158 12.26 11.17 -1.68
CA GLU A 158 12.72 9.79 -1.54
C GLU A 158 12.05 8.97 -2.64
N GLU A 159 12.87 8.29 -3.44
CA GLU A 159 12.40 7.38 -4.49
C GLU A 159 11.48 6.31 -3.89
N MET A 160 10.25 6.24 -4.40
CA MET A 160 9.28 5.23 -4.00
C MET A 160 9.35 4.05 -4.94
N GLU A 161 9.73 2.88 -4.43
CA GLU A 161 9.60 1.63 -5.15
C GLU A 161 8.21 1.03 -4.87
N VAL A 162 7.40 0.88 -5.92
CA VAL A 162 5.99 0.45 -5.83
C VAL A 162 5.68 -0.59 -6.88
N TYR A 163 5.07 -1.69 -6.45
CA TYR A 163 4.60 -2.78 -7.30
C TYR A 163 3.08 -2.76 -7.35
N LEU A 164 2.54 -2.58 -8.57
CA LEU A 164 1.09 -2.64 -8.77
C LEU A 164 0.58 -4.08 -8.71
N PHE A 165 -0.45 -4.28 -7.91
CA PHE A 165 -1.21 -5.50 -7.81
C PHE A 165 -2.50 -5.37 -8.64
N SER A 166 -2.71 -6.17 -9.69
CA SER A 166 -1.80 -7.16 -10.26
C SER A 166 -1.82 -7.15 -11.78
N LEU A 167 -0.99 -8.00 -12.41
CA LEU A 167 -0.91 -8.03 -13.86
C LEU A 167 -2.20 -8.57 -14.49
N TYR A 168 -2.79 -9.63 -13.94
CA TYR A 168 -3.99 -10.28 -14.48
C TYR A 168 -5.06 -10.44 -13.41
N ASP A 169 -6.32 -10.43 -13.82
CA ASP A 169 -7.41 -10.94 -12.98
C ASP A 169 -7.12 -12.38 -12.54
N GLU A 170 -7.49 -12.71 -11.30
CA GLU A 170 -7.20 -14.00 -10.68
C GLU A 170 -8.51 -14.68 -10.23
N ASN A 171 -9.18 -15.39 -11.14
CA ASN A 171 -10.47 -16.03 -10.86
C ASN A 171 -10.42 -17.18 -9.83
N GLY A 172 -9.23 -17.63 -9.45
CA GLY A 172 -9.01 -18.62 -8.40
C GLY A 172 -8.96 -18.04 -6.98
N LYS A 173 -9.01 -16.71 -6.82
CA LYS A 173 -8.98 -16.09 -5.48
C LYS A 173 -10.27 -16.39 -4.71
N MET A 174 -10.09 -16.65 -3.42
CA MET A 174 -11.16 -16.82 -2.44
C MET A 174 -11.34 -15.53 -1.65
N GLY A 175 -12.49 -15.38 -0.98
CA GLY A 175 -12.81 -14.20 -0.18
C GLY A 175 -13.82 -13.29 -0.87
N GLU A 176 -13.67 -11.99 -0.68
CA GLU A 176 -14.51 -10.97 -1.29
C GLU A 176 -14.40 -11.01 -2.82
N ASP A 177 -15.48 -10.70 -3.53
CA ASP A 177 -15.52 -10.89 -4.99
C ASP A 177 -14.53 -9.98 -5.72
N TYR A 178 -14.25 -8.79 -5.18
CA TYR A 178 -13.28 -7.83 -5.74
C TYR A 178 -11.85 -8.40 -5.84
N GLU A 179 -11.49 -9.41 -5.04
CA GLU A 179 -10.17 -10.06 -5.07
C GLU A 179 -9.83 -10.60 -6.46
N LYS A 180 -10.84 -10.98 -7.25
CA LYS A 180 -10.66 -11.56 -8.59
C LYS A 180 -10.38 -10.51 -9.66
N HIS A 181 -10.46 -9.22 -9.33
CA HIS A 181 -10.62 -8.13 -10.31
C HIS A 181 -9.56 -7.02 -10.23
N PHE A 182 -8.39 -7.28 -9.63
CA PHE A 182 -7.27 -6.33 -9.54
C PHE A 182 -6.41 -6.21 -10.82
N GLY A 183 -6.67 -7.02 -11.84
CA GLY A 183 -5.83 -7.09 -13.02
C GLY A 183 -5.81 -5.79 -13.84
N ILE A 184 -4.61 -5.40 -14.29
CA ILE A 184 -4.46 -4.46 -15.42
C ILE A 184 -4.96 -5.11 -16.72
N PHE A 185 -4.79 -6.43 -16.83
CA PHE A 185 -5.32 -7.28 -17.88
C PHE A 185 -6.40 -8.23 -17.31
N GLY A 186 -7.43 -8.50 -18.10
CA GLY A 186 -8.47 -9.47 -17.73
C GLY A 186 -7.97 -10.92 -17.89
N LEU A 187 -8.83 -11.88 -17.54
CA LEU A 187 -8.51 -13.33 -17.61
C LEU A 187 -8.05 -13.80 -19.00
N GLY A 188 -8.54 -13.17 -20.06
CA GLY A 188 -8.18 -13.48 -21.45
C GLY A 188 -6.90 -12.80 -21.94
N GLY A 189 -6.20 -12.05 -21.08
CA GLY A 189 -5.04 -11.23 -21.44
C GLY A 189 -5.39 -9.96 -22.22
N ASN A 190 -6.68 -9.66 -22.40
CA ASN A 190 -7.12 -8.37 -22.93
C ASN A 190 -6.85 -7.28 -21.88
N LYS A 191 -6.38 -6.13 -22.35
CA LYS A 191 -6.19 -4.96 -21.50
C LYS A 191 -7.54 -4.48 -20.95
N VAL A 192 -7.64 -4.24 -19.64
CA VAL A 192 -8.86 -3.69 -19.01
C VAL A 192 -8.87 -2.16 -19.09
N TYR A 193 -7.71 -1.53 -18.91
CA TYR A 193 -7.50 -0.08 -19.06
C TYR A 193 -6.07 0.25 -19.50
N ASP A 194 -5.90 1.41 -20.13
CA ASP A 194 -4.59 1.90 -20.60
C ASP A 194 -3.78 2.57 -19.48
N LEU A 195 -2.66 1.94 -19.13
CA LEU A 195 -1.69 2.45 -18.16
C LEU A 195 -0.31 2.60 -18.81
N SER A 196 0.31 3.77 -18.63
CA SER A 196 1.67 4.08 -19.11
C SER A 196 2.64 4.07 -17.95
N PHE A 197 3.74 3.33 -18.07
CA PHE A 197 4.84 3.26 -17.10
C PHE A 197 6.05 4.13 -17.47
N SER A 198 5.93 4.91 -18.56
CA SER A 198 6.93 5.88 -19.02
C SER A 198 6.47 7.30 -18.79
#